data_AF-A0A438M5F0-F1
#
_entry.id   AF-A0A438M5F0-F1
#
_cell.length_a   1.000
_cell.length_b   1.000
_cell.length_c   1.000
_cell.angle_alpha   90.00
_cell.angle_beta   90.00
_cell.angle_gamma   90.00
#
_symmetry.space_group_name_H-M   'P 1'
#
loop_
_entity.id
_entity.type
_entity.pdbx_description
1 polymer ?
#
loop_
_entity_poly.entity_id
_entity_poly.type
_entity_poly.pdbx_seq_one_letter_code
_entity_poly.pdbx_strand_id
1 'polypeptide(L)'
;MRPEGGGAVLRREDWPCTTAGYREPMRWRGVPLDVLLAVSGVALDLLTTAHAGDTRYLPAEMNIPMALLAGLPMGLVRRWPVPVTLYLAVLLVVTDQLGSFTSNTAQILICVALGMAGFRSGWRATAVAVAAAIGATAVNIADPGIALTINAWMYSVLLPVFPAVLGAYLRSSAGRLEERDVTPDALLAAGGVAITVLSTWTSWHSGTQPVWVVGLLAVVGGLSLGIARRFPGLVFLLQGVLLVSADTYLNDAVNTCVILTLVAIGVFSMRVASWPWTVAAYFAGCLLTAIAVVGDDTDITPFRVGVLMTLVATPIAIGRYLGMRQSAAAAERLRAEEAARAAVAQVRADQLAERERIARDVHDIVAHHVGAMVLRAGAARYTAPDGPVADALNDIRETGHQVLQDLRDLLDLLRAEARPEREPHLLANPADVVRESAERMAAAGLVVDLDLDPATDHAPLIARTSAARIVQEGLTNVLKHAGPGTRVSVTVTPEGEGLSVEIHNGRPPTSIERLPSSGRGLAGMRERVRALGGTLSAGPDGEGGWLLAASLPARLPSGSAA
;
A
#
# COMPACT_ATOMS: atom_id res chain seq x y z
N MET A 1 24.13 -61.21 -10.24
CA MET A 1 24.62 -59.82 -10.37
C MET A 1 23.54 -58.88 -9.87
N ARG A 2 23.67 -58.42 -8.62
CA ARG A 2 23.09 -57.17 -8.06
C ARG A 2 24.12 -56.03 -8.28
N PRO A 3 23.82 -54.72 -8.21
CA PRO A 3 22.90 -54.02 -7.27
C PRO A 3 21.91 -53.05 -7.98
N GLU A 4 20.83 -52.49 -7.41
CA GLU A 4 20.52 -51.78 -6.15
C GLU A 4 21.13 -50.37 -5.97
N GLY A 5 20.26 -49.39 -5.65
CA GLY A 5 20.57 -48.07 -5.07
C GLY A 5 20.65 -46.92 -6.09
N GLY A 6 20.04 -45.75 -5.91
CA GLY A 6 19.31 -45.18 -4.78
C GLY A 6 18.85 -43.77 -5.16
N GLY A 7 17.72 -43.34 -4.60
CA GLY A 7 17.20 -41.98 -4.77
C GLY A 7 18.15 -40.93 -4.19
N ALA A 8 18.41 -39.87 -4.95
CA ALA A 8 19.10 -38.69 -4.47
C ALA A 8 18.08 -37.56 -4.28
N VAL A 9 17.78 -37.32 -3.01
CA VAL A 9 17.16 -36.12 -2.47
C VAL A 9 17.97 -34.91 -2.94
N LEU A 10 17.37 -34.02 -3.76
CA LEU A 10 17.97 -32.73 -4.07
C LEU A 10 17.92 -31.85 -2.81
N ARG A 11 19.05 -31.82 -2.09
CA ARG A 11 19.29 -30.89 -0.99
C ARG A 11 19.33 -29.45 -1.53
N ARG A 12 18.71 -28.59 -0.76
CA ARG A 12 18.56 -27.15 -0.95
C ARG A 12 19.82 -26.41 -0.47
N GLU A 13 21.00 -26.78 -0.95
CA GLU A 13 22.28 -26.17 -0.56
C GLU A 13 23.25 -26.34 -1.73
N ASP A 14 23.27 -25.37 -2.65
CA ASP A 14 24.39 -25.07 -3.57
C ASP A 14 24.00 -23.86 -4.43
N TRP A 15 23.93 -22.68 -3.80
CA TRP A 15 24.05 -21.40 -4.50
C TRP A 15 25.41 -20.81 -4.14
N PRO A 16 26.33 -20.62 -5.09
CA PRO A 16 27.56 -19.92 -4.80
C PRO A 16 27.24 -18.45 -4.56
N CYS A 17 27.37 -18.02 -3.29
CA CYS A 17 27.51 -16.62 -2.91
C CYS A 17 28.71 -16.01 -3.63
N THR A 18 28.50 -15.53 -4.85
CA THR A 18 29.44 -14.65 -5.52
C THR A 18 29.11 -13.22 -5.12
N THR A 19 29.81 -12.75 -4.09
CA THR A 19 30.08 -11.32 -3.88
C THR A 19 30.99 -10.83 -5.01
N ALA A 20 30.45 -10.74 -6.23
CA ALA A 20 31.08 -10.07 -7.34
C ALA A 20 30.54 -8.64 -7.36
N GLY A 21 31.41 -7.69 -7.02
CA GLY A 21 31.12 -6.27 -7.09
C GLY A 21 30.65 -5.88 -8.49
N TYR A 22 29.36 -5.60 -8.61
CA TYR A 22 28.83 -4.81 -9.71
C TYR A 22 29.45 -3.41 -9.61
N ARG A 23 30.60 -3.21 -10.29
CA ARG A 23 31.00 -1.87 -10.74
C ARG A 23 29.94 -1.46 -11.75
N GLU A 24 29.00 -0.61 -11.33
CA GLU A 24 28.07 0.03 -12.24
C GLU A 24 28.86 0.69 -13.39
N PRO A 25 28.49 0.46 -14.66
CA PRO A 25 29.11 1.14 -15.78
C PRO A 25 28.85 2.65 -15.67
N MET A 26 29.89 3.47 -15.92
CA MET A 26 29.87 4.94 -15.83
C MET A 26 28.65 5.52 -16.57
N ARG A 27 27.60 5.83 -15.81
CA ARG A 27 26.46 6.61 -16.31
C ARG A 27 26.88 8.07 -16.38
N TRP A 28 27.03 8.58 -17.61
CA TRP A 28 27.20 10.00 -17.96
C TRP A 28 26.09 10.94 -17.44
N ARG A 29 25.08 10.42 -16.73
CA ARG A 29 23.97 11.19 -16.13
C ARG A 29 24.38 12.12 -14.97
N GLY A 30 25.64 12.10 -14.53
CA GLY A 30 26.15 12.92 -13.42
C GLY A 30 26.91 14.19 -13.82
N VAL A 31 27.55 14.19 -15.00
CA VAL A 31 28.50 15.22 -15.46
C VAL A 31 27.90 16.64 -15.50
N PRO A 32 26.64 16.84 -15.95
CA PRO A 32 26.07 18.20 -15.99
C PRO A 32 25.95 18.84 -14.60
N LEU A 33 25.60 18.05 -13.58
CA LEU A 33 25.43 18.56 -12.22
C LEU A 33 26.79 18.81 -11.54
N ASP A 34 27.79 17.98 -11.83
CA ASP A 34 29.15 18.14 -11.30
C ASP A 34 29.78 19.43 -11.86
N VAL A 35 29.62 19.68 -13.17
CA VAL A 35 30.05 20.95 -13.79
C VAL A 35 29.27 22.13 -13.21
N LEU A 36 27.97 21.98 -13.00
CA LEU A 36 27.13 23.06 -12.45
C LEU A 36 27.53 23.41 -11.01
N LEU A 37 27.86 22.42 -10.17
CA LEU A 37 28.37 22.65 -8.80
C LEU A 37 29.72 23.38 -8.82
N ALA A 38 30.63 22.98 -9.71
CA ALA A 38 31.92 23.67 -9.87
C ALA A 38 31.72 25.13 -10.32
N VAL A 39 30.95 25.35 -11.39
CA VAL A 39 30.67 26.69 -11.92
C VAL A 39 29.95 27.56 -10.90
N SER A 40 28.99 27.00 -10.15
CA SER A 40 28.28 27.73 -9.09
C SER A 40 29.22 28.14 -7.95
N GLY A 41 30.16 27.26 -7.56
CA GLY A 41 31.17 27.60 -6.56
C GLY A 41 32.11 28.73 -7.01
N VAL A 42 32.55 28.70 -8.27
CA VAL A 42 33.38 29.78 -8.86
C VAL A 42 32.59 31.09 -8.94
N ALA A 43 31.34 31.02 -9.41
CA ALA A 43 30.48 32.21 -9.52
C ALA A 43 30.17 32.81 -8.14
N LEU A 44 29.91 31.97 -7.13
CA LEU A 44 29.71 32.41 -5.75
C LEU A 44 30.93 33.18 -5.24
N ASP A 45 32.13 32.64 -5.46
CA ASP A 45 33.35 33.29 -5.00
C ASP A 45 33.56 34.65 -5.68
N LEU A 46 33.43 34.69 -7.02
CA LEU A 46 33.54 35.93 -7.78
C LEU A 46 32.51 36.96 -7.32
N LEU A 47 31.29 36.56 -6.98
CA LEU A 47 30.29 37.48 -6.43
C LEU A 47 30.66 38.02 -5.05
N THR A 48 31.22 37.18 -4.18
CA THR A 48 31.66 37.59 -2.84
C THR A 48 32.90 38.47 -2.87
N THR A 49 33.82 38.24 -3.82
CA THR A 49 35.10 38.96 -3.94
C THR A 49 34.99 40.20 -4.82
N ALA A 50 34.04 40.29 -5.76
CA ALA A 50 33.88 41.44 -6.67
C ALA A 50 33.56 42.77 -5.96
N HIS A 51 33.11 42.74 -4.70
CA HIS A 51 32.83 43.95 -3.91
C HIS A 51 33.95 44.29 -2.91
N ALA A 52 34.97 43.43 -2.81
CA ALA A 52 36.16 43.68 -2.05
C ALA A 52 37.21 44.31 -2.97
N GLY A 53 37.68 45.51 -2.66
CA GLY A 53 38.83 46.13 -3.35
C GLY A 53 40.13 45.35 -3.11
N ASP A 54 41.30 46.01 -3.21
CA ASP A 54 42.56 45.36 -2.81
C ASP A 54 42.46 44.90 -1.34
N THR A 55 42.62 43.58 -1.14
CA THR A 55 42.67 43.00 0.20
C THR A 55 44.04 43.23 0.81
N ARG A 56 44.16 43.05 2.13
CA ARG A 56 45.35 43.42 2.92
C ARG A 56 46.66 42.81 2.38
N TYR A 57 46.61 41.69 1.66
CA TYR A 57 47.78 40.97 1.14
C TYR A 57 47.69 40.45 -0.31
N LEU A 58 46.54 40.57 -1.00
CA LEU A 58 46.37 40.03 -2.35
C LEU A 58 45.87 41.10 -3.34
N PRO A 59 46.51 41.23 -4.51
CA PRO A 59 46.07 42.13 -5.57
C PRO A 59 44.78 41.60 -6.23
N ALA A 60 43.97 42.50 -6.77
CA ALA A 60 42.70 42.16 -7.45
C ALA A 60 42.81 41.09 -8.56
N GLU A 61 43.97 40.97 -9.21
CA GLU A 61 44.24 39.94 -10.24
C GLU A 61 44.14 38.50 -9.69
N MET A 62 44.31 38.31 -8.38
CA MET A 62 44.23 37.01 -7.73
C MET A 62 42.78 36.55 -7.48
N ASN A 63 41.76 37.40 -7.66
CA ASN A 63 40.37 37.03 -7.41
C ASN A 63 39.89 35.85 -8.29
N ILE A 64 40.25 35.83 -9.58
CA ILE A 64 39.85 34.75 -10.49
C ILE A 64 40.56 33.42 -10.13
N PRO A 65 41.90 33.38 -9.95
CA PRO A 65 42.58 32.18 -9.45
C PRO A 65 42.01 31.64 -8.14
N MET A 66 41.71 32.52 -7.18
CA MET A 66 41.13 32.12 -5.89
C MET A 66 39.73 31.53 -6.04
N ALA A 67 38.89 32.14 -6.88
CA ALA A 67 37.56 31.61 -7.20
C ALA A 67 37.61 30.22 -7.83
N LEU A 68 38.58 29.98 -8.73
CA LEU A 68 38.79 28.66 -9.33
C LEU A 68 39.24 27.62 -8.30
N LEU A 69 40.15 28.00 -7.39
CA LEU A 69 40.62 27.13 -6.31
C LEU A 69 39.49 26.74 -5.35
N ALA A 70 38.61 27.69 -5.00
CA ALA A 70 37.46 27.42 -4.15
C ALA A 70 36.38 26.60 -4.86
N GLY A 71 36.03 26.97 -6.09
CA GLY A 71 34.87 26.44 -6.80
C GLY A 71 35.08 25.10 -7.52
N LEU A 72 36.19 24.91 -8.24
CA LEU A 72 36.40 23.69 -9.05
C LEU A 72 36.32 22.36 -8.28
N PRO A 73 36.84 22.25 -7.04
CA PRO A 73 36.72 21.02 -6.23
C PRO A 73 35.28 20.57 -6.00
N MET A 74 34.30 21.49 -6.04
CA MET A 74 32.90 21.13 -5.89
C MET A 74 32.37 20.22 -6.99
N GLY A 75 33.00 20.21 -8.17
CA GLY A 75 32.67 19.22 -9.21
C GLY A 75 32.99 17.78 -8.81
N LEU A 76 33.86 17.58 -7.82
CA LEU A 76 34.21 16.25 -7.30
C LEU A 76 33.43 15.87 -6.04
N VAL A 77 32.65 16.80 -5.45
CA VAL A 77 32.01 16.63 -4.13
C VAL A 77 31.07 15.43 -4.07
N ARG A 78 30.40 15.09 -5.18
CA ARG A 78 29.46 13.96 -5.23
C ARG A 78 30.15 12.60 -5.24
N ARG A 79 31.43 12.55 -5.65
CA ARG A 79 32.26 11.34 -5.71
C ARG A 79 33.20 11.22 -4.52
N TRP A 80 33.77 12.35 -4.08
CA TRP A 80 34.77 12.43 -3.01
C TRP A 80 34.43 13.55 -2.01
N PRO A 81 33.30 13.48 -1.29
CA PRO A 81 32.85 14.57 -0.43
C PRO A 81 33.82 14.87 0.71
N VAL A 82 34.36 13.84 1.36
CA VAL A 82 35.30 13.99 2.48
C VAL A 82 36.63 14.65 2.04
N PRO A 83 37.33 14.18 0.99
CA PRO A 83 38.50 14.89 0.47
C PRO A 83 38.22 16.35 0.08
N VAL A 84 37.07 16.63 -0.54
CA VAL A 84 36.69 18.00 -0.90
C VAL A 84 36.48 18.86 0.36
N THR A 85 35.82 18.34 1.40
CA THR A 85 35.68 19.05 2.69
C THR A 85 37.04 19.35 3.31
N LEU A 86 37.96 18.39 3.33
CA LEU A 86 39.30 18.58 3.89
C LEU A 86 40.09 19.64 3.12
N TYR A 87 40.02 19.61 1.79
CA TYR A 87 40.64 20.62 0.93
C TYR A 87 40.09 22.02 1.23
N LEU A 88 38.76 22.17 1.30
CA LEU A 88 38.13 23.45 1.57
C LEU A 88 38.41 23.95 2.99
N ALA A 89 38.53 23.05 3.98
CA ALA A 89 38.92 23.40 5.34
C ALA A 89 40.34 23.96 5.41
N VAL A 90 41.29 23.40 4.64
CA VAL A 90 42.64 23.97 4.50
C VAL A 90 42.58 25.31 3.77
N LEU A 91 41.83 25.39 2.68
CA LEU A 91 41.67 26.62 1.91
C LEU A 91 41.10 27.75 2.77
N LEU A 92 40.10 27.46 3.61
CA LEU A 92 39.51 28.41 4.55
C LEU A 92 40.58 29.04 5.45
N VAL A 93 41.41 28.22 6.11
CA VAL A 93 42.45 28.70 7.02
C VAL A 93 43.51 29.51 6.26
N VAL A 94 43.92 29.06 5.08
CA VAL A 94 44.94 29.77 4.28
C VAL A 94 44.41 31.12 3.80
N THR A 95 43.17 31.16 3.31
CA THR A 95 42.57 32.37 2.75
C THR A 95 42.23 33.40 3.81
N ASP A 96 41.84 32.96 5.00
CA ASP A 96 41.66 33.80 6.17
C ASP A 96 42.97 34.51 6.57
N GLN A 97 44.08 33.77 6.66
CA GLN A 97 45.41 34.35 6.96
C GLN A 97 45.90 35.33 5.90
N LEU A 98 45.47 35.16 4.64
CA LEU A 98 45.76 36.09 3.54
C LEU A 98 44.80 37.30 3.51
N GLY A 99 43.83 37.38 4.42
CA GLY A 99 42.79 38.41 4.42
C GLY A 99 41.92 38.39 3.17
N SER A 100 41.79 37.23 2.52
CA SER A 100 41.02 37.06 1.29
C SER A 100 39.55 36.77 1.61
N PHE A 101 38.62 37.42 0.91
CA PHE A 101 37.18 37.14 1.00
C PHE A 101 36.80 35.72 0.53
N THR A 102 37.72 35.02 -0.13
CA THR A 102 37.61 33.59 -0.49
C THR A 102 37.36 32.70 0.74
N SER A 103 37.77 33.13 1.94
CA SER A 103 37.48 32.42 3.19
C SER A 103 35.98 32.23 3.42
N ASN A 104 35.17 33.26 3.13
CA ASN A 104 33.71 33.19 3.24
C ASN A 104 33.11 32.16 2.28
N THR A 105 33.58 32.12 1.04
CA THR A 105 33.14 31.12 0.05
C THR A 105 33.54 29.72 0.49
N ALA A 106 34.79 29.53 0.92
CA ALA A 106 35.26 28.23 1.41
C ALA A 106 34.38 27.73 2.57
N GLN A 107 34.03 28.60 3.53
CA GLN A 107 33.13 28.30 4.64
C GLN A 107 31.75 27.81 4.18
N ILE A 108 31.16 28.46 3.17
CA ILE A 108 29.87 28.07 2.59
C ILE A 108 29.98 26.71 1.88
N LEU A 109 31.01 26.52 1.07
CA LEU A 109 31.21 25.27 0.31
C LEU A 109 31.52 24.08 1.21
N ILE A 110 32.19 24.28 2.35
CA ILE A 110 32.38 23.26 3.40
C ILE A 110 31.03 22.70 3.87
N CYS A 111 30.03 23.56 4.09
CA CYS A 111 28.70 23.13 4.54
C CYS A 111 28.03 22.19 3.52
N VAL A 112 28.11 22.54 2.23
CA VAL A 112 27.58 21.71 1.13
C VAL A 112 28.32 20.36 1.06
N ALA A 113 29.66 20.39 1.16
CA ALA A 113 30.48 19.19 1.12
C ALA A 113 30.21 18.26 2.33
N LEU A 114 30.01 18.82 3.52
CA LEU A 114 29.63 18.08 4.73
C LEU A 114 28.25 17.44 4.63
N GLY A 115 27.27 18.15 4.06
CA GLY A 115 25.96 17.57 3.74
C GLY A 115 26.09 16.37 2.81
N MET A 116 26.93 16.48 1.78
CA MET A 116 27.21 15.36 0.87
C MET A 116 27.97 14.21 1.54
N ALA A 117 28.92 14.51 2.44
CA ALA A 117 29.64 13.51 3.23
C ALA A 117 28.68 12.75 4.15
N GLY A 118 27.83 13.47 4.88
CA GLY A 118 26.77 12.88 5.70
C GLY A 118 25.78 12.05 4.88
N PHE A 119 25.52 12.43 3.62
CA PHE A 119 24.63 11.69 2.73
C PHE A 119 25.27 10.47 2.03
N ARG A 120 26.58 10.46 1.74
CA ARG A 120 27.23 9.34 1.02
C ARG A 120 28.26 8.52 1.79
N SER A 121 28.96 9.08 2.76
CA SER A 121 30.10 8.44 3.43
C SER A 121 29.70 7.71 4.72
N GLY A 122 30.51 6.75 5.19
CA GLY A 122 30.29 6.15 6.51
C GLY A 122 30.40 7.17 7.64
N TRP A 123 29.83 6.86 8.82
CA TRP A 123 29.84 7.76 9.97
C TRP A 123 31.27 8.16 10.39
N ARG A 124 32.24 7.24 10.30
CA ARG A 124 33.66 7.51 10.62
C ARG A 124 34.27 8.57 9.70
N ALA A 125 34.06 8.42 8.39
CA ALA A 125 34.59 9.36 7.40
C ALA A 125 33.91 10.73 7.49
N THR A 126 32.60 10.74 7.80
CA THR A 126 31.84 11.98 8.05
C THR A 126 32.34 12.69 9.31
N ALA A 127 32.61 11.95 10.39
CA ALA A 127 33.13 12.50 11.63
C ALA A 127 34.51 13.15 11.44
N VAL A 128 35.39 12.56 10.62
CA VAL A 128 36.69 13.16 10.26
C VAL A 128 36.51 14.49 9.52
N ALA A 129 35.60 14.52 8.53
CA ALA A 129 35.30 15.74 7.78
C ALA A 129 34.72 16.85 8.68
N VAL A 130 33.80 16.48 9.58
CA VAL A 130 33.21 17.40 10.57
C VAL A 130 34.29 17.95 11.49
N ALA A 131 35.14 17.09 12.08
CA ALA A 131 36.18 17.52 13.00
C ALA A 131 37.17 18.50 12.33
N ALA A 132 37.59 18.23 11.09
CA ALA A 132 38.45 19.13 10.33
C ALA A 132 37.77 20.47 10.04
N ALA A 133 36.50 20.46 9.68
CA ALA A 133 35.73 21.67 9.44
C ALA A 133 35.50 22.49 10.71
N ILE A 134 35.25 21.84 11.87
CA ILE A 134 35.17 22.51 13.17
C ILE A 134 36.48 23.24 13.47
N GLY A 135 37.62 22.55 13.31
CA GLY A 135 38.93 23.13 13.53
C GLY A 135 39.20 24.33 12.63
N ALA A 136 38.93 24.22 11.33
CA ALA A 136 39.13 25.31 10.37
C ALA A 136 38.20 26.50 10.65
N THR A 137 36.94 26.25 11.02
CA THR A 137 35.98 27.29 11.38
C THR A 137 36.38 27.98 12.69
N ALA A 138 36.91 27.23 13.66
CA ALA A 138 37.41 27.79 14.91
C ALA A 138 38.61 28.71 14.67
N VAL A 139 39.54 28.33 13.79
CA VAL A 139 40.68 29.19 13.41
C VAL A 139 40.21 30.45 12.70
N ASN A 140 39.30 30.33 11.73
CA ASN A 140 38.75 31.46 10.97
C ASN A 140 38.00 32.49 11.85
N ILE A 141 37.39 32.03 12.94
CA ILE A 141 36.65 32.92 13.87
C ILE A 141 37.56 33.43 15.00
N ALA A 142 38.70 32.78 15.25
CA ALA A 142 39.62 33.13 16.32
C ALA A 142 40.53 34.30 15.92
N ASP A 143 40.10 35.52 16.25
CA ASP A 143 40.92 36.72 16.11
C ASP A 143 41.98 36.79 17.24
N PRO A 144 43.27 37.10 17.00
CA PRO A 144 44.33 37.08 18.02
C PRO A 144 44.10 38.00 19.23
N GLY A 145 43.15 38.94 19.14
CA GLY A 145 42.79 39.89 20.20
C GLY A 145 41.51 39.58 20.96
N ILE A 146 40.75 38.54 20.58
CA ILE A 146 39.43 38.24 21.17
C ILE A 146 39.48 36.85 21.81
N ALA A 147 39.17 36.76 23.11
CA ALA A 147 39.04 35.47 23.78
C ALA A 147 37.99 34.61 23.07
N LEU A 148 38.28 33.32 22.86
CA LEU A 148 37.32 32.34 22.32
C LEU A 148 36.06 32.34 23.19
N THR A 149 35.07 33.13 22.78
CA THR A 149 33.79 33.21 23.48
C THR A 149 33.05 31.90 23.30
N ILE A 150 32.13 31.58 24.22
CA ILE A 150 31.22 30.43 24.08
C ILE A 150 30.46 30.49 22.75
N ASN A 151 30.11 31.70 22.28
CA ASN A 151 29.47 31.90 20.98
C ASN A 151 30.37 31.46 19.82
N ALA A 152 31.65 31.83 19.82
CA ALA A 152 32.60 31.40 18.80
C ALA A 152 32.71 29.87 18.74
N TRP A 153 32.85 29.21 19.90
CA TRP A 153 32.87 27.75 20.00
C TRP A 153 31.61 27.09 19.42
N MET A 154 30.44 27.65 19.74
CA MET A 154 29.16 27.13 19.29
C MET A 154 29.01 27.25 17.76
N TYR A 155 29.39 28.37 17.16
CA TYR A 155 29.38 28.54 15.71
C TYR A 155 30.34 27.57 15.03
N SER A 156 31.55 27.40 15.57
CA SER A 156 32.54 26.46 15.03
C SER A 156 32.06 25.02 15.05
N VAL A 157 31.19 24.64 16.00
CA VAL A 157 30.64 23.27 16.10
C VAL A 157 29.35 23.09 15.31
N LEU A 158 28.37 23.99 15.46
CA LEU A 158 27.05 23.83 14.84
C LEU A 158 27.09 23.94 13.33
N LEU A 159 27.85 24.91 12.80
CA LEU A 159 27.89 25.20 11.38
C LEU A 159 28.40 23.99 10.56
N PRO A 160 29.41 23.22 11.00
CA PRO A 160 29.79 21.97 10.35
C PRO A 160 28.91 20.75 10.70
N VAL A 161 28.45 20.63 11.95
CA VAL A 161 27.71 19.43 12.40
C VAL A 161 26.33 19.37 11.75
N PHE A 162 25.61 20.48 11.65
CA PHE A 162 24.23 20.48 11.18
C PHE A 162 24.08 19.96 9.73
N PRO A 163 24.87 20.43 8.74
CA PRO A 163 24.80 19.89 7.38
C PRO A 163 25.11 18.39 7.32
N ALA A 164 26.10 17.91 8.09
CA ALA A 164 26.47 16.50 8.12
C ALA A 164 25.34 15.63 8.70
N VAL A 165 24.69 16.07 9.78
CA VAL A 165 23.53 15.41 10.37
C VAL A 165 22.35 15.40 9.39
N LEU A 166 22.07 16.54 8.74
CA LEU A 166 21.03 16.64 7.73
C LEU A 166 21.28 15.66 6.56
N GLY A 167 22.51 15.56 6.08
CA GLY A 167 22.91 14.59 5.06
C GLY A 167 22.66 13.14 5.50
N ALA A 168 23.04 12.80 6.73
CA ALA A 168 22.82 11.47 7.29
C ALA A 168 21.32 11.15 7.47
N TYR A 169 20.53 12.13 7.87
CA TYR A 169 19.07 12.03 7.96
C TYR A 169 18.41 11.85 6.58
N LEU A 170 18.87 12.58 5.56
CA LEU A 170 18.39 12.40 4.18
C LEU A 170 18.72 11.01 3.65
N ARG A 171 19.84 10.39 4.09
CA ARG A 171 20.15 9.00 3.77
C ARG A 171 19.20 8.03 4.47
N SER A 172 18.94 8.22 5.76
CA SER A 172 18.07 7.30 6.51
C SER A 172 16.62 7.37 6.03
N SER A 173 16.14 8.55 5.64
CA SER A 173 14.79 8.76 5.07
C SER A 173 14.63 8.31 3.61
N ALA A 174 15.75 8.07 2.90
CA ALA A 174 15.72 7.32 1.64
C ALA A 174 15.53 5.80 1.88
N GLY A 175 15.78 5.33 3.11
CA GLY A 175 15.34 4.03 3.61
C GLY A 175 13.91 4.10 4.12
N ARG A 176 13.18 2.98 4.02
CA ARG A 176 11.74 2.83 4.32
C ARG A 176 11.32 3.53 5.62
N LEU A 177 10.81 4.76 5.52
CA LEU A 177 9.99 5.34 6.56
C LEU A 177 8.55 4.90 6.30
N GLU A 178 8.00 4.10 7.22
CA GLU A 178 6.55 3.90 7.32
C GLU A 178 5.92 5.19 7.84
N GLU A 179 4.73 5.54 7.34
CA GLU A 179 4.00 6.77 7.68
C GLU A 179 3.65 6.91 9.18
N ARG A 180 3.84 5.85 9.98
CA ARG A 180 3.55 5.80 11.42
C ARG A 180 4.73 6.05 12.34
N ASP A 181 5.93 6.26 11.81
CA ASP A 181 7.09 6.50 12.64
C ASP A 181 7.03 7.91 13.25
N VAL A 182 6.88 7.99 14.59
CA VAL A 182 6.82 9.25 15.37
C VAL A 182 8.23 9.83 15.56
N THR A 183 9.28 9.06 15.24
CA THR A 183 10.68 9.46 15.35
C THR A 183 11.03 10.77 14.63
N PRO A 184 10.55 11.08 13.40
CA PRO A 184 10.91 12.32 12.72
C PRO A 184 10.27 13.55 13.39
N ASP A 185 9.07 13.40 13.94
CA ASP A 185 8.33 14.48 14.60
C ASP A 185 8.99 14.81 15.95
N ALA A 186 9.39 13.77 16.71
CA ALA A 186 10.17 13.93 17.93
C ALA A 186 11.55 14.53 17.66
N LEU A 187 12.22 14.15 16.57
CA LEU A 187 13.51 14.72 16.15
C LEU A 187 13.38 16.19 15.73
N LEU A 188 12.33 16.57 15.01
CA LEU A 188 12.06 17.97 14.66
C LEU A 188 11.79 18.83 15.90
N ALA A 189 10.98 18.32 16.84
CA ALA A 189 10.72 19.02 18.10
C ALA A 189 11.99 19.14 18.96
N ALA A 190 12.69 18.03 19.20
CA ALA A 190 13.90 18.02 20.01
C ALA A 190 15.02 18.85 19.37
N GLY A 191 15.21 18.74 18.05
CA GLY A 191 16.17 19.54 17.29
C GLY A 191 15.82 21.03 17.30
N GLY A 192 14.55 21.38 17.14
CA GLY A 192 14.05 22.75 17.26
C GLY A 192 14.26 23.35 18.65
N VAL A 193 14.01 22.58 19.71
CA VAL A 193 14.29 23.02 21.08
C VAL A 193 15.80 23.15 21.30
N ALA A 194 16.58 22.15 20.89
CA ALA A 194 18.03 22.14 21.09
C ALA A 194 18.72 23.32 20.37
N ILE A 195 18.38 23.57 19.10
CA ILE A 195 18.96 24.69 18.35
C ILE A 195 18.59 26.03 19.00
N THR A 196 17.39 26.13 19.58
CA THR A 196 16.95 27.38 20.20
C THR A 196 17.55 27.63 21.56
N VAL A 197 17.66 26.60 22.41
CA VAL A 197 18.40 26.70 23.67
C VAL A 197 19.84 27.09 23.37
N LEU A 198 20.49 26.40 22.42
CA LEU A 198 21.90 26.63 22.13
C LEU A 198 22.14 28.05 21.60
N SER A 199 21.35 28.50 20.63
CA SER A 199 21.49 29.84 20.03
C SER A 199 21.15 31.01 20.96
N THR A 200 20.24 30.83 21.93
CA THR A 200 19.78 31.93 22.79
C THR A 200 20.38 31.93 24.20
N TRP A 201 21.01 30.85 24.65
CA TRP A 201 21.51 30.71 26.03
C TRP A 201 22.38 31.89 26.47
N THR A 202 23.31 32.33 25.63
CA THR A 202 24.25 33.38 26.01
C THR A 202 23.56 34.72 26.27
N SER A 203 22.42 34.96 25.61
CA SER A 203 21.59 36.14 25.80
C SER A 203 20.69 36.07 27.02
N TRP A 204 20.54 34.90 27.66
CA TRP A 204 19.67 34.72 28.83
C TRP A 204 20.11 35.57 30.02
N HIS A 205 21.40 35.88 30.16
CA HIS A 205 21.91 36.67 31.29
C HIS A 205 22.28 38.11 30.89
N SER A 206 22.28 38.44 29.60
CA SER A 206 22.74 39.74 29.07
C SER A 206 21.63 40.57 28.42
N GLY A 207 20.47 40.00 28.15
CA GLY A 207 19.35 40.68 27.50
C GLY A 207 18.56 41.61 28.44
N THR A 208 17.85 42.57 27.86
CA THR A 208 16.90 43.45 28.56
C THR A 208 15.61 42.72 28.98
N GLN A 209 15.38 41.52 28.45
CA GLN A 209 14.17 40.73 28.63
C GLN A 209 14.37 39.61 29.67
N PRO A 210 13.32 39.23 30.42
CA PRO A 210 13.41 38.12 31.36
C PRO A 210 13.74 36.79 30.67
N VAL A 211 14.66 36.01 31.25
CA VAL A 211 15.13 34.71 30.74
C VAL A 211 13.99 33.76 30.36
N TRP A 212 12.94 33.75 31.17
CA TRP A 212 11.80 32.86 30.96
C TRP A 212 10.99 33.22 29.70
N VAL A 213 11.00 34.47 29.23
CA VAL A 213 10.33 34.90 28.00
C VAL A 213 11.07 34.34 26.78
N VAL A 214 12.39 34.50 26.76
CA VAL A 214 13.27 33.93 25.71
C VAL A 214 13.15 32.40 25.70
N GLY A 215 13.21 31.78 26.88
CA GLY A 215 13.05 30.33 27.03
C GLY A 215 11.66 29.81 26.61
N LEU A 216 10.59 30.55 26.89
CA LEU A 216 9.24 30.16 26.46
C LEU A 216 9.08 30.24 24.95
N LEU A 217 9.53 31.34 24.33
CA LEU A 217 9.54 31.50 22.88
C LEU A 217 10.34 30.38 22.21
N ALA A 218 11.47 30.02 22.81
CA ALA A 218 12.35 28.94 22.36
C ALA A 218 11.69 27.57 22.40
N VAL A 219 11.01 27.27 23.50
CA VAL A 219 10.30 26.00 23.69
C VAL A 219 9.09 25.91 22.75
N VAL A 220 8.29 26.98 22.63
CA VAL A 220 7.13 27.01 21.74
C VAL A 220 7.56 26.91 20.27
N GLY A 221 8.57 27.69 19.86
CA GLY A 221 9.15 27.64 18.53
C GLY A 221 9.70 26.25 18.20
N GLY A 222 10.53 25.69 19.08
CA GLY A 222 11.12 24.36 18.87
C GLY A 222 10.08 23.23 18.84
N LEU A 223 9.21 23.15 19.84
CA LEU A 223 8.21 22.06 19.95
C LEU A 223 7.17 22.11 18.84
N SER A 224 6.81 23.30 18.35
CA SER A 224 5.84 23.42 17.25
C SER A 224 6.30 22.73 15.96
N LEU A 225 7.62 22.56 15.75
CA LEU A 225 8.13 21.80 14.60
C LEU A 225 7.76 20.31 14.67
N GLY A 226 7.51 19.76 15.85
CA GLY A 226 7.04 18.38 16.00
C GLY A 226 5.67 18.13 15.37
N ILE A 227 4.83 19.15 15.29
CA ILE A 227 3.52 19.07 14.63
C ILE A 227 3.53 19.61 13.20
N ALA A 228 4.68 20.08 12.69
CA ALA A 228 4.79 20.68 11.34
C ALA A 228 4.44 19.68 10.23
N ARG A 229 4.66 18.39 10.46
CA ARG A 229 4.30 17.34 9.51
C ARG A 229 2.79 17.10 9.42
N ARG A 230 2.04 17.38 10.49
CA ARG A 230 0.58 17.23 10.55
C ARG A 230 -0.17 18.50 10.17
N PHE A 231 0.32 19.66 10.63
CA PHE A 231 -0.27 20.97 10.38
C PHE A 231 0.76 21.95 9.79
N PRO A 232 1.29 21.69 8.59
CA PRO A 232 2.40 22.45 8.03
C PRO A 232 2.10 23.95 7.88
N GLY A 233 0.88 24.31 7.45
CA GLY A 233 0.48 25.70 7.28
C GLY A 233 0.39 26.45 8.61
N LEU A 234 -0.21 25.82 9.64
CA LEU A 234 -0.35 26.41 10.97
C LEU A 234 1.02 26.67 11.61
N VAL A 235 1.94 25.70 11.50
CA VAL A 235 3.28 25.86 12.07
C VAL A 235 4.08 26.91 11.31
N PHE A 236 4.00 26.97 9.98
CA PHE A 236 4.67 28.03 9.21
C PHE A 236 4.16 29.43 9.62
N LEU A 237 2.83 29.59 9.78
CA LEU A 237 2.24 30.84 10.27
C LEU A 237 2.72 31.17 11.69
N LEU A 238 2.72 30.20 12.61
CA LEU A 238 3.20 30.38 13.97
C LEU A 238 4.66 30.84 13.99
N GLN A 239 5.53 30.20 13.20
CA GLN A 239 6.94 30.58 13.10
C GLN A 239 7.12 31.99 12.54
N GLY A 240 6.32 32.38 11.55
CA GLY A 240 6.30 33.76 11.05
C GLY A 240 5.91 34.78 12.13
N VAL A 241 4.88 34.49 12.94
CA VAL A 241 4.49 35.35 14.07
C VAL A 241 5.59 35.42 15.13
N LEU A 242 6.21 34.29 15.46
CA LEU A 242 7.33 34.25 16.42
C LEU A 242 8.53 35.04 15.90
N LEU A 243 8.83 34.99 14.60
CA LEU A 243 9.90 35.75 13.98
C LEU A 243 9.66 37.26 14.06
N VAL A 244 8.47 37.74 13.66
CA VAL A 244 8.13 39.18 13.77
C VAL A 244 8.13 39.65 15.23
N SER A 245 7.63 38.80 16.14
CA SER A 245 7.65 39.10 17.58
C SER A 245 9.08 39.16 18.12
N ALA A 246 9.96 38.25 17.67
CA ALA A 246 11.36 38.25 18.04
C ALA A 246 12.07 39.52 17.54
N ASP A 247 11.81 39.92 16.30
CA ASP A 247 12.39 41.13 15.71
C ASP A 247 12.03 42.39 16.51
N THR A 248 10.77 42.48 16.95
CA THR A 248 10.26 43.65 17.68
C THR A 248 10.71 43.68 19.15
N TYR A 249 10.72 42.53 19.84
CA TYR A 249 10.81 42.49 21.30
C TYR A 249 12.02 41.73 21.85
N LEU A 250 12.61 40.81 21.06
CA LEU A 250 13.62 39.83 21.48
C LEU A 250 14.69 39.70 20.39
N ASN A 251 15.41 40.79 20.10
CA ASN A 251 16.36 40.87 19.00
C ASN A 251 17.39 39.69 19.02
N ASP A 252 17.80 39.28 20.22
CA ASP A 252 18.70 38.14 20.46
C ASP A 252 18.17 36.78 19.93
N ALA A 253 16.85 36.62 19.75
CA ALA A 253 16.21 35.39 19.29
C ALA A 253 15.86 35.38 17.79
N VAL A 254 16.05 36.50 17.08
CA VAL A 254 15.64 36.69 15.67
C VAL A 254 16.27 35.64 14.77
N ASN A 255 17.59 35.48 14.86
CA ASN A 255 18.33 34.51 14.04
C ASN A 255 17.80 33.09 14.21
N THR A 256 17.39 32.72 15.42
CA THR A 256 16.82 31.40 15.66
C THR A 256 15.44 31.25 15.06
N CYS A 257 14.58 32.25 15.23
CA CYS A 257 13.25 32.24 14.61
C CYS A 257 13.33 32.20 13.07
N VAL A 258 14.35 32.82 12.46
CA VAL A 258 14.63 32.67 11.02
C VAL A 258 14.92 31.20 10.69
N ILE A 259 15.84 30.55 11.41
CA ILE A 259 16.19 29.14 11.17
C ILE A 259 14.96 28.24 11.33
N LEU A 260 14.17 28.40 12.38
CA LEU A 260 12.96 27.60 12.61
C LEU A 260 11.91 27.84 11.52
N THR A 261 11.78 29.09 11.02
CA THR A 261 10.90 29.43 9.89
C THR A 261 11.37 28.76 8.60
N LEU A 262 12.68 28.71 8.34
CA LEU A 262 13.27 28.02 7.19
C LEU A 262 13.07 26.49 7.26
N VAL A 263 13.10 25.91 8.46
CA VAL A 263 12.73 24.49 8.64
C VAL A 263 11.23 24.29 8.38
N ALA A 264 10.38 25.15 8.94
CA ALA A 264 8.92 25.05 8.77
C ALA A 264 8.48 25.19 7.31
N ILE A 265 9.06 26.13 6.54
CA ILE A 265 8.74 26.29 5.12
C ILE A 265 9.22 25.10 4.28
N GLY A 266 10.33 24.46 4.65
CA GLY A 266 10.81 23.23 4.03
C GLY A 266 9.85 22.06 4.26
N VAL A 267 9.38 21.88 5.50
CA VAL A 267 8.37 20.86 5.84
C VAL A 267 7.03 21.16 5.16
N PHE A 268 6.62 22.43 5.10
CA PHE A 268 5.43 22.87 4.37
C PHE A 268 5.51 22.48 2.89
N SER A 269 6.64 22.79 2.25
CA SER A 269 6.88 22.49 0.83
C SER A 269 6.99 20.99 0.53
N MET A 270 7.34 20.18 1.55
CA MET A 270 7.32 18.72 1.46
C MET A 270 5.90 18.15 1.51
N ARG A 271 5.03 18.71 2.35
CA ARG A 271 3.66 18.20 2.58
C ARG A 271 2.64 18.77 1.60
N VAL A 272 2.78 20.02 1.22
CA VAL A 272 1.85 20.74 0.35
C VAL A 272 2.33 20.62 -1.10
N ALA A 273 1.66 19.77 -1.88
CA ALA A 273 2.07 19.48 -3.26
C ALA A 273 1.73 20.59 -4.28
N SER A 274 0.90 21.56 -3.90
CA SER A 274 0.39 22.60 -4.78
C SER A 274 1.38 23.75 -4.99
N TRP A 275 1.77 23.97 -6.24
CA TRP A 275 2.68 25.04 -6.65
C TRP A 275 2.25 26.46 -6.24
N PRO A 276 0.97 26.88 -6.35
CA PRO A 276 0.56 28.23 -5.95
C PRO A 276 0.88 28.54 -4.48
N TRP A 277 0.62 27.58 -3.59
CA TRP A 277 0.91 27.72 -2.16
C TRP A 277 2.41 27.68 -1.86
N THR A 278 3.20 26.89 -2.59
CA THR A 278 4.66 26.91 -2.46
C THR A 278 5.24 28.26 -2.88
N VAL A 279 4.74 28.85 -3.96
CA VAL A 279 5.15 30.19 -4.43
C VAL A 279 4.74 31.26 -3.42
N ALA A 280 3.52 31.20 -2.89
CA ALA A 280 3.07 32.11 -1.84
C ALA A 280 3.94 32.00 -0.57
N ALA A 281 4.28 30.78 -0.15
CA ALA A 281 5.16 30.53 0.99
C ALA A 281 6.57 31.07 0.73
N TYR A 282 7.10 30.93 -0.50
CA TYR A 282 8.39 31.52 -0.88
C TYR A 282 8.39 33.04 -0.69
N PHE A 283 7.43 33.75 -1.29
CA PHE A 283 7.35 35.20 -1.14
C PHE A 283 7.13 35.64 0.31
N ALA A 284 6.29 34.92 1.07
CA ALA A 284 6.09 35.18 2.49
C ALA A 284 7.38 34.95 3.30
N GLY A 285 8.11 33.87 3.03
CA GLY A 285 9.40 33.56 3.67
C GLY A 285 10.46 34.62 3.34
N CYS A 286 10.53 35.07 2.08
CA CYS A 286 11.42 36.16 1.67
C CYS A 286 11.07 37.47 2.37
N LEU A 287 9.79 37.82 2.48
CA LEU A 287 9.34 39.02 3.19
C LEU A 287 9.69 38.93 4.69
N LEU A 288 9.35 37.82 5.35
CA LEU A 288 9.63 37.60 6.77
C LEU A 288 11.14 37.64 7.08
N THR A 289 11.95 37.03 6.23
CA THR A 289 13.41 37.02 6.41
C THR A 289 14.01 38.39 6.05
N ALA A 290 13.44 39.12 5.09
CA ALA A 290 13.86 40.48 4.78
C ALA A 290 13.64 41.43 5.96
N ILE A 291 12.45 41.38 6.59
CA ILE A 291 12.14 42.18 7.79
C ILE A 291 13.18 41.94 8.89
N ALA A 292 13.56 40.68 9.11
CA ALA A 292 14.50 40.28 10.16
C ALA A 292 15.98 40.59 9.87
N VAL A 293 16.35 40.82 8.61
CA VAL A 293 17.76 40.92 8.18
C VAL A 293 18.12 42.32 7.67
N VAL A 294 17.15 43.07 7.15
CA VAL A 294 17.36 44.39 6.56
C VAL A 294 17.09 45.45 7.63
N GLY A 295 18.17 45.94 8.27
CA GLY A 295 18.14 47.17 9.09
C GLY A 295 18.16 48.46 8.24
N ASP A 296 18.36 49.62 8.89
CA ASP A 296 18.34 50.97 8.29
C ASP A 296 18.92 51.03 6.85
N ASP A 297 18.24 51.80 5.98
CA ASP A 297 18.23 51.83 4.49
C ASP A 297 19.56 51.75 3.72
N THR A 298 20.73 51.75 4.37
CA THR A 298 22.05 51.71 3.73
C THR A 298 22.56 50.31 3.34
N ASP A 299 21.82 49.24 3.68
CA ASP A 299 22.34 47.86 3.68
C ASP A 299 21.75 46.91 2.60
N ILE A 300 20.90 47.41 1.70
CA ILE A 300 20.24 46.62 0.65
C ILE A 300 21.10 46.60 -0.62
N THR A 301 21.97 45.58 -0.73
CA THR A 301 22.72 45.30 -1.97
C THR A 301 22.07 44.18 -2.79
N PRO A 302 22.17 44.18 -4.14
CA PRO A 302 21.67 43.10 -4.98
C PRO A 302 22.22 41.71 -4.57
N PHE A 303 23.46 41.67 -4.09
CA PHE A 303 24.09 40.47 -3.57
C PHE A 303 23.36 39.91 -2.34
N ARG A 304 23.07 40.75 -1.33
CA ARG A 304 22.35 40.32 -0.12
C ARG A 304 20.92 39.86 -0.43
N VAL A 305 20.24 40.54 -1.36
CA VAL A 305 18.92 40.10 -1.84
C VAL A 305 19.02 38.72 -2.50
N GLY A 306 20.04 38.48 -3.32
CA GLY A 306 20.29 37.17 -3.93
C GLY A 306 20.55 36.06 -2.90
N VAL A 307 21.35 36.35 -1.86
CA VAL A 307 21.62 35.42 -0.76
C VAL A 307 20.34 35.10 0.01
N LEU A 308 19.54 36.10 0.35
CA LEU A 308 18.26 35.94 1.04
C LEU A 308 17.28 35.04 0.25
N MET A 309 17.12 35.34 -1.05
CA MET A 309 16.25 34.57 -1.94
C MET A 309 16.72 33.12 -2.04
N THR A 310 18.04 32.90 -2.14
CA THR A 310 18.63 31.55 -2.18
C THR A 310 18.44 30.80 -0.85
N LEU A 311 18.60 31.49 0.28
CA LEU A 311 18.43 30.94 1.62
C LEU A 311 16.99 30.41 1.82
N VAL A 312 15.98 31.14 1.35
CA VAL A 312 14.57 30.73 1.42
C VAL A 312 14.23 29.67 0.36
N ALA A 313 14.78 29.77 -0.85
CA ALA A 313 14.53 28.81 -1.93
C ALA A 313 15.07 27.40 -1.61
N THR A 314 16.20 27.31 -0.92
CA THR A 314 16.88 26.03 -0.61
C THR A 314 16.00 25.04 0.17
N PRO A 315 15.43 25.38 1.35
CA PRO A 315 14.58 24.46 2.10
C PRO A 315 13.30 24.10 1.32
N ILE A 316 12.75 25.02 0.51
CA ILE A 316 11.61 24.73 -0.37
C ILE A 316 11.98 23.68 -1.40
N ALA A 317 13.12 23.84 -2.09
CA ALA A 317 13.59 22.89 -3.10
C ALA A 317 13.83 21.50 -2.50
N ILE A 318 14.46 21.43 -1.32
CA ILE A 318 14.67 20.19 -0.57
C ILE A 318 13.32 19.57 -0.20
N GLY A 319 12.40 20.36 0.36
CA GLY A 319 11.06 19.92 0.73
C GLY A 319 10.30 19.32 -0.44
N ARG A 320 10.22 20.05 -1.56
CA ARG A 320 9.55 19.59 -2.80
C ARG A 320 10.17 18.30 -3.34
N TYR A 321 11.49 18.20 -3.35
CA TYR A 321 12.19 17.00 -3.79
C TYR A 321 11.84 15.78 -2.92
N LEU A 322 11.85 15.94 -1.59
CA LEU A 322 11.45 14.88 -0.67
C LEU A 322 9.98 14.49 -0.81
N GLY A 323 9.08 15.47 -0.96
CA GLY A 323 7.66 15.23 -1.18
C GLY A 323 7.38 14.47 -2.49
N MET A 324 8.07 14.83 -3.58
CA MET A 324 8.00 14.11 -4.85
C MET A 324 8.47 12.66 -4.72
N ARG A 325 9.59 12.43 -4.01
CA ARG A 325 10.10 11.07 -3.76
C ARG A 325 9.15 10.23 -2.93
N GLN A 326 8.55 10.79 -1.88
CA GLN A 326 7.57 10.09 -1.04
C GLN A 326 6.32 9.72 -1.86
N SER A 327 5.82 10.66 -2.67
CA SER A 327 4.65 10.44 -3.53
C SER A 327 4.93 9.35 -4.58
N ALA A 328 6.12 9.36 -5.18
CA ALA A 328 6.52 8.33 -6.14
C ALA A 328 6.61 6.94 -5.49
N ALA A 329 7.23 6.84 -4.31
CA ALA A 329 7.31 5.59 -3.56
C ALA A 329 5.93 5.06 -3.14
N ALA A 330 5.02 5.94 -2.74
CA ALA A 330 3.63 5.56 -2.42
C ALA A 330 2.90 5.03 -3.66
N ALA A 331 3.06 5.68 -4.81
CA ALA A 331 2.48 5.22 -6.08
C ALA A 331 3.05 3.87 -6.54
N GLU A 332 4.35 3.62 -6.35
CA GLU A 332 4.95 2.31 -6.63
C GLU A 332 4.41 1.21 -5.73
N ARG A 333 4.22 1.48 -4.43
CA ARG A 333 3.61 0.53 -3.50
C ARG A 333 2.19 0.16 -3.91
N LEU A 334 1.37 1.16 -4.24
CA LEU A 334 0.00 0.92 -4.70
C LEU A 334 -0.03 0.05 -5.95
N ARG A 335 0.81 0.35 -6.95
CA ARG A 335 0.93 -0.47 -8.17
C ARG A 335 1.40 -1.90 -7.87
N ALA A 336 2.32 -2.08 -6.92
CA ALA A 336 2.79 -3.40 -6.52
C ALA A 336 1.67 -4.21 -5.83
N GLU A 337 0.86 -3.57 -4.98
CA GLU A 337 -0.31 -4.20 -4.37
C GLU A 337 -1.38 -4.58 -5.41
N GLU A 338 -1.66 -3.69 -6.37
CA GLU A 338 -2.59 -3.97 -7.48
C GLU A 338 -2.09 -5.12 -8.35
N ALA A 339 -0.80 -5.15 -8.70
CA ALA A 339 -0.20 -6.24 -9.46
C ALA A 339 -0.24 -7.57 -8.70
N ALA A 340 -0.01 -7.55 -7.38
CA ALA A 340 -0.12 -8.75 -6.55
C ALA A 340 -1.57 -9.28 -6.50
N ARG A 341 -2.56 -8.40 -6.37
CA ARG A 341 -3.99 -8.77 -6.42
C ARG A 341 -4.37 -9.35 -7.78
N ALA A 342 -3.91 -8.74 -8.87
CA ALA A 342 -4.16 -9.21 -10.23
C ALA A 342 -3.53 -10.59 -10.48
N ALA A 343 -2.30 -10.83 -10.01
CA ALA A 343 -1.65 -12.13 -10.12
C ALA A 343 -2.41 -13.24 -9.38
N VAL A 344 -2.90 -12.97 -8.16
CA VAL A 344 -3.71 -13.93 -7.41
C VAL A 344 -5.03 -14.22 -8.12
N ALA A 345 -5.68 -13.21 -8.69
CA ALA A 345 -6.92 -13.39 -9.46
C ALA A 345 -6.67 -14.23 -10.73
N GLN A 346 -5.56 -14.00 -11.43
CA GLN A 346 -5.20 -14.75 -12.63
C GLN A 346 -4.92 -16.22 -12.31
N VAL A 347 -4.15 -16.52 -11.26
CA VAL A 347 -3.90 -17.91 -10.84
C VAL A 347 -5.21 -18.65 -10.53
N ARG A 348 -6.18 -17.98 -9.88
CA ARG A 348 -7.50 -18.57 -9.61
C ARG A 348 -8.29 -18.80 -10.90
N ALA A 349 -8.26 -17.86 -11.84
CA ALA A 349 -8.92 -18.00 -13.13
C ALA A 349 -8.35 -19.17 -13.94
N ASP A 350 -7.01 -19.28 -13.98
CA ASP A 350 -6.31 -20.37 -14.67
C ASP A 350 -6.65 -21.73 -14.05
N GLN A 351 -6.72 -21.81 -12.70
CA GLN A 351 -7.12 -23.04 -11.99
C GLN A 351 -8.57 -23.45 -12.31
N LEU A 352 -9.49 -22.49 -12.42
CA LEU A 352 -10.89 -22.78 -12.78
C LEU A 352 -11.01 -23.23 -14.24
N ALA A 353 -10.32 -22.54 -15.16
CA ALA A 353 -10.28 -22.91 -16.57
C ALA A 353 -9.72 -24.33 -16.77
N GLU A 354 -8.67 -24.69 -16.02
CA GLU A 354 -8.06 -26.01 -16.09
C GLU A 354 -9.00 -27.10 -15.53
N ARG A 355 -9.70 -26.83 -14.42
CA ARG A 355 -10.72 -27.77 -13.90
C ARG A 355 -11.83 -28.02 -14.90
N GLU A 356 -12.29 -26.98 -15.60
CA GLU A 356 -13.32 -27.12 -16.63
C GLU A 356 -12.82 -27.93 -17.83
N ARG A 357 -11.56 -27.70 -18.24
CA ARG A 357 -10.91 -28.48 -19.31
C ARG A 357 -10.81 -29.96 -18.94
N ILE A 358 -10.32 -30.27 -17.74
CA ILE A 358 -10.21 -31.65 -17.24
C ILE A 358 -11.59 -32.31 -17.21
N ALA A 359 -12.62 -31.62 -16.72
CA ALA A 359 -13.98 -32.17 -16.69
C ALA A 359 -14.52 -32.51 -18.10
N ARG A 360 -14.23 -31.67 -19.10
CA ARG A 360 -14.58 -31.94 -20.51
C ARG A 360 -13.80 -33.12 -21.08
N ASP A 361 -12.47 -33.15 -20.91
CA ASP A 361 -11.63 -34.23 -21.43
C ASP A 361 -12.04 -35.59 -20.82
N VAL A 362 -12.33 -35.62 -19.51
CA VAL A 362 -12.85 -36.81 -18.83
C VAL A 362 -14.24 -37.20 -19.37
N HIS A 363 -15.13 -36.24 -19.59
CA HIS A 363 -16.46 -36.53 -20.17
C HIS A 363 -16.34 -37.18 -21.55
N ASP A 364 -15.55 -36.60 -22.43
CA ASP A 364 -15.44 -37.06 -23.81
C ASP A 364 -14.83 -38.47 -23.88
N ILE A 365 -13.78 -38.72 -23.08
CA ILE A 365 -13.15 -40.04 -23.00
C ILE A 365 -14.12 -41.07 -22.42
N VAL A 366 -14.78 -40.78 -21.30
CA VAL A 366 -15.69 -41.74 -20.64
C VAL A 366 -16.92 -42.00 -21.51
N ALA A 367 -17.52 -40.96 -22.08
CA ALA A 367 -18.68 -41.08 -22.97
C ALA A 367 -18.34 -41.92 -24.20
N HIS A 368 -17.16 -41.71 -24.80
CA HIS A 368 -16.72 -42.48 -25.97
C HIS A 368 -16.50 -43.97 -25.65
N HIS A 369 -15.77 -44.28 -24.57
CA HIS A 369 -15.44 -45.66 -24.23
C HIS A 369 -16.66 -46.45 -23.72
N VAL A 370 -17.47 -45.86 -22.84
CA VAL A 370 -18.69 -46.52 -22.33
C VAL A 370 -19.74 -46.63 -23.45
N GLY A 371 -19.89 -45.60 -24.30
CA GLY A 371 -20.77 -45.67 -25.47
C GLY A 371 -20.36 -46.77 -26.46
N ALA A 372 -19.06 -46.92 -26.73
CA ALA A 372 -18.55 -48.02 -27.56
C ALA A 372 -18.78 -49.40 -26.92
N MET A 373 -18.67 -49.50 -25.59
CA MET A 373 -18.94 -50.74 -24.84
C MET A 373 -20.42 -51.13 -24.94
N VAL A 374 -21.33 -50.17 -24.74
CA VAL A 374 -22.79 -50.34 -24.90
C VAL A 374 -23.13 -50.76 -26.33
N LEU A 375 -22.51 -50.13 -27.34
CA LEU A 375 -22.73 -50.48 -28.76
C LEU A 375 -22.25 -51.90 -29.07
N ARG A 376 -21.05 -52.29 -28.60
CA ARG A 376 -20.50 -53.65 -28.80
C ARG A 376 -21.31 -54.71 -28.07
N ALA A 377 -21.80 -54.43 -26.86
CA ALA A 377 -22.68 -55.32 -26.12
C ALA A 377 -24.02 -55.52 -26.87
N GLY A 378 -24.59 -54.43 -27.41
CA GLY A 378 -25.78 -54.49 -28.26
C GLY A 378 -25.57 -55.30 -29.55
N ALA A 379 -24.41 -55.13 -30.21
CA ALA A 379 -24.07 -55.90 -31.41
C ALA A 379 -23.85 -57.40 -31.11
N ALA A 380 -23.15 -57.74 -30.01
CA ALA A 380 -22.91 -59.12 -29.61
C ALA A 380 -24.21 -59.90 -29.32
N ARG A 381 -25.28 -59.18 -28.94
CA ARG A 381 -26.62 -59.72 -28.72
C ARG A 381 -27.29 -60.27 -29.99
N TYR A 382 -26.86 -59.85 -31.17
CA TYR A 382 -27.34 -60.43 -32.45
C TYR A 382 -26.72 -61.79 -32.74
N THR A 383 -25.55 -62.10 -32.19
CA THR A 383 -24.87 -63.39 -32.34
C THR A 383 -25.29 -64.44 -31.32
N ALA A 384 -25.84 -64.02 -30.17
CA ALA A 384 -26.36 -64.90 -29.11
C ALA A 384 -27.68 -64.34 -28.57
N PRO A 385 -28.83 -64.63 -29.21
CA PRO A 385 -30.10 -64.00 -28.89
C PRO A 385 -30.75 -64.49 -27.60
N ASP A 386 -30.47 -65.73 -27.17
CA ASP A 386 -31.12 -66.38 -26.02
C ASP A 386 -30.11 -67.04 -25.07
N GLY A 387 -30.46 -67.10 -23.78
CA GLY A 387 -29.70 -67.80 -22.73
C GLY A 387 -28.82 -66.89 -21.86
N PRO A 388 -28.01 -67.47 -20.94
CA PRO A 388 -27.31 -66.71 -19.90
C PRO A 388 -26.35 -65.63 -20.41
N VAL A 389 -25.84 -65.79 -21.64
CA VAL A 389 -24.95 -64.82 -22.30
C VAL A 389 -25.74 -63.59 -22.78
N ALA A 390 -26.99 -63.77 -23.23
CA ALA A 390 -27.85 -62.68 -23.65
C ALA A 390 -28.28 -61.80 -22.46
N ASP A 391 -28.57 -62.42 -21.31
CA ASP A 391 -28.89 -61.72 -20.07
C ASP A 391 -27.69 -60.88 -19.59
N ALA A 392 -26.49 -61.46 -19.56
CA ALA A 392 -25.27 -60.73 -19.19
C ALA A 392 -24.95 -59.55 -20.13
N LEU A 393 -25.22 -59.68 -21.43
CA LEU A 393 -25.04 -58.58 -22.41
C LEU A 393 -26.09 -57.47 -22.24
N ASN A 394 -27.32 -57.80 -21.85
CA ASN A 394 -28.33 -56.81 -21.50
C ASN A 394 -27.96 -56.07 -20.22
N ASP A 395 -27.49 -56.77 -19.18
CA ASP A 395 -27.00 -56.15 -17.94
C ASP A 395 -25.85 -55.18 -18.20
N ILE A 396 -24.89 -55.54 -19.07
CA ILE A 396 -23.79 -54.65 -19.47
C ILE A 396 -24.33 -53.39 -20.19
N ARG A 397 -25.34 -53.55 -21.04
CA ARG A 397 -25.96 -52.45 -21.80
C ARG A 397 -26.75 -51.51 -20.88
N GLU A 398 -27.50 -52.06 -19.93
CA GLU A 398 -28.29 -51.33 -18.93
C GLU A 398 -27.35 -50.54 -18.00
N THR A 399 -26.35 -51.23 -17.45
CA THR A 399 -25.35 -50.64 -16.55
C THR A 399 -24.54 -49.55 -17.27
N GLY A 400 -24.17 -49.76 -18.53
CA GLY A 400 -23.47 -48.76 -19.34
C GLY A 400 -24.32 -47.51 -19.62
N HIS A 401 -25.63 -47.65 -19.85
CA HIS A 401 -26.53 -46.49 -19.97
C HIS A 401 -26.65 -45.75 -18.64
N GLN A 402 -26.84 -46.47 -17.53
CA GLN A 402 -26.94 -45.86 -16.21
C GLN A 402 -25.69 -45.07 -15.85
N VAL A 403 -24.49 -45.63 -16.11
CA VAL A 403 -23.21 -44.94 -15.86
C VAL A 403 -23.08 -43.67 -16.72
N LEU A 404 -23.48 -43.69 -18.00
CA LEU A 404 -23.46 -42.49 -18.85
C LEU A 404 -24.42 -41.40 -18.35
N GLN A 405 -25.55 -41.82 -17.77
CA GLN A 405 -26.57 -40.93 -17.24
C GLN A 405 -26.11 -40.29 -15.93
N ASP A 406 -25.60 -41.11 -15.01
CA ASP A 406 -25.00 -40.64 -13.74
C ASP A 406 -23.83 -39.66 -13.98
N LEU A 407 -23.03 -39.88 -15.04
CA LEU A 407 -21.91 -39.01 -15.39
C LEU A 407 -22.36 -37.67 -15.97
N ARG A 408 -23.46 -37.64 -16.73
CA ARG A 408 -24.08 -36.38 -17.22
C ARG A 408 -24.63 -35.56 -16.05
N ASP A 409 -25.34 -36.21 -15.14
CA ASP A 409 -25.94 -35.56 -13.98
C ASP A 409 -24.87 -34.95 -13.06
N LEU A 410 -23.74 -35.65 -12.85
CA LEU A 410 -22.60 -35.14 -12.09
C LEU A 410 -21.93 -33.92 -12.75
N LEU A 411 -21.83 -33.91 -14.08
CA LEU A 411 -21.20 -32.81 -14.82
C LEU A 411 -22.12 -31.58 -14.93
N ASP A 412 -23.42 -31.77 -15.00
CA ASP A 412 -24.39 -30.68 -14.93
C ASP A 412 -24.38 -30.01 -13.55
N LEU A 413 -24.16 -30.79 -12.47
CA LEU A 413 -23.88 -30.28 -11.12
C LEU A 413 -22.59 -29.44 -11.07
N LEU A 414 -21.48 -29.92 -11.62
CA LEU A 414 -20.21 -29.19 -11.64
C LEU A 414 -20.27 -27.92 -12.52
N ARG A 415 -21.06 -27.93 -13.59
CA ARG A 415 -21.32 -26.74 -14.43
C ARG A 415 -22.19 -25.70 -13.72
N ALA A 416 -23.12 -26.13 -12.87
CA ALA A 416 -23.94 -25.23 -12.06
C ALA A 416 -23.10 -24.51 -10.99
N GLU A 417 -22.03 -25.13 -10.47
CA GLU A 417 -21.10 -24.48 -9.51
C GLU A 417 -20.08 -23.55 -10.19
N ALA A 418 -19.71 -23.81 -11.46
CA ALA A 418 -18.71 -23.02 -12.20
C ALA A 418 -19.30 -21.78 -12.92
N ARG A 419 -20.63 -21.65 -13.00
CA ARG A 419 -21.32 -20.45 -13.51
C ARG A 419 -22.39 -20.01 -12.52
N PRO A 420 -22.20 -18.90 -11.79
CA PRO A 420 -23.28 -18.28 -11.03
C PRO A 420 -24.41 -17.72 -11.92
N GLU A 421 -24.23 -17.68 -13.24
CA GLU A 421 -25.13 -17.04 -14.19
C GLU A 421 -25.45 -17.96 -15.37
N ARG A 422 -26.32 -18.92 -15.11
CA ARG A 422 -27.34 -19.29 -16.10
C ARG A 422 -28.60 -19.48 -15.30
N GLU A 423 -29.39 -18.42 -15.19
CA GLU A 423 -30.79 -18.51 -14.79
C GLU A 423 -31.53 -19.35 -15.83
N PRO A 424 -32.05 -20.53 -15.48
CA PRO A 424 -33.07 -21.16 -16.28
C PRO A 424 -34.39 -20.81 -15.59
N HIS A 425 -35.29 -20.16 -16.32
CA HIS A 425 -36.71 -19.97 -15.97
C HIS A 425 -37.05 -18.80 -15.01
N LEU A 426 -36.63 -17.56 -15.29
CA LEU A 426 -37.27 -16.36 -14.71
C LEU A 426 -38.61 -15.96 -15.38
N LEU A 427 -39.06 -16.69 -16.41
CA LEU A 427 -40.30 -16.38 -17.14
C LEU A 427 -41.50 -17.25 -16.77
N ALA A 428 -41.31 -18.32 -16.00
CA ALA A 428 -42.40 -19.18 -15.55
C ALA A 428 -42.88 -18.71 -14.17
N ASN A 429 -44.19 -18.52 -14.02
CA ASN A 429 -44.78 -18.24 -12.71
C ASN A 429 -44.52 -19.46 -11.79
N PRO A 430 -43.92 -19.29 -10.59
CA PRO A 430 -43.64 -20.41 -9.70
C PRO A 430 -44.86 -21.28 -9.35
N ALA A 431 -46.07 -20.72 -9.37
CA ALA A 431 -47.31 -21.47 -9.18
C ALA A 431 -47.56 -22.47 -10.33
N ASP A 432 -47.22 -22.09 -11.56
CA ASP A 432 -47.34 -22.98 -12.73
C ASP A 432 -46.31 -24.10 -12.66
N VAL A 433 -45.11 -23.80 -12.16
CA VAL A 433 -44.06 -24.81 -11.93
C VAL A 433 -44.52 -25.86 -10.91
N VAL A 434 -45.22 -25.46 -9.84
CA VAL A 434 -45.81 -26.39 -8.86
C VAL A 434 -46.87 -27.28 -9.52
N ARG A 435 -47.79 -26.68 -10.29
CA ARG A 435 -48.86 -27.40 -10.99
C ARG A 435 -48.32 -28.40 -12.00
N GLU A 436 -47.37 -27.97 -12.84
CA GLU A 436 -46.73 -28.83 -13.84
C GLU A 436 -45.97 -29.99 -13.18
N SER A 437 -45.36 -29.75 -12.02
CA SER A 437 -44.65 -30.79 -11.27
C SER A 437 -45.62 -31.85 -10.73
N ALA A 438 -46.78 -31.44 -10.21
CA ALA A 438 -47.83 -32.36 -9.78
C ALA A 438 -48.38 -33.18 -10.95
N GLU A 439 -48.69 -32.54 -12.08
CA GLU A 439 -49.19 -33.19 -13.29
C GLU A 439 -48.19 -34.22 -13.85
N ARG A 440 -46.91 -33.83 -13.92
CA ARG A 440 -45.85 -34.72 -14.41
C ARG A 440 -45.65 -35.94 -13.51
N MET A 441 -45.73 -35.75 -12.19
CA MET A 441 -45.57 -36.85 -11.24
C MET A 441 -46.80 -37.75 -11.19
N ALA A 442 -48.00 -37.19 -11.43
CA ALA A 442 -49.20 -37.98 -11.65
C ALA A 442 -49.07 -38.85 -12.92
N ALA A 443 -48.58 -38.29 -14.03
CA ALA A 443 -48.30 -39.04 -15.25
C ALA A 443 -47.21 -40.12 -15.06
N ALA A 444 -46.27 -39.91 -14.14
CA ALA A 444 -45.24 -40.89 -13.76
C ALA A 444 -45.76 -41.99 -12.81
N GLY A 445 -47.04 -41.91 -12.39
CA GLY A 445 -47.72 -42.96 -11.64
C GLY A 445 -48.03 -42.65 -10.19
N LEU A 446 -47.81 -41.43 -9.68
CA LEU A 446 -48.31 -41.03 -8.36
C LEU A 446 -49.79 -40.64 -8.39
N VAL A 447 -50.48 -40.75 -7.25
CA VAL A 447 -51.81 -40.17 -7.06
C VAL A 447 -51.63 -38.88 -6.27
N VAL A 448 -51.51 -37.75 -6.98
CA VAL A 448 -51.20 -36.44 -6.39
C VAL A 448 -52.49 -35.66 -6.11
N ASP A 449 -52.69 -35.27 -4.86
CA ASP A 449 -53.70 -34.29 -4.42
C ASP A 449 -52.99 -32.96 -4.15
N LEU A 450 -53.29 -31.92 -4.93
CA LEU A 450 -52.61 -30.62 -4.85
C LEU A 450 -53.57 -29.56 -4.34
N ASP A 451 -53.27 -28.99 -3.18
CA ASP A 451 -53.89 -27.80 -2.62
C ASP A 451 -52.90 -26.63 -2.67
N LEU A 452 -53.10 -25.74 -3.65
CA LEU A 452 -52.30 -24.53 -3.84
C LEU A 452 -53.19 -23.31 -3.63
N ASP A 453 -53.06 -22.66 -2.48
CA ASP A 453 -53.87 -21.49 -2.14
C ASP A 453 -53.55 -20.33 -3.09
N PRO A 454 -54.54 -19.71 -3.77
CA PRO A 454 -54.32 -18.54 -4.63
C PRO A 454 -53.63 -17.36 -3.92
N ALA A 455 -53.79 -17.22 -2.61
CA ALA A 455 -53.15 -16.17 -1.83
C ALA A 455 -51.61 -16.29 -1.77
N THR A 456 -51.04 -17.44 -2.18
CA THR A 456 -49.58 -17.66 -2.29
C THR A 456 -48.93 -16.76 -3.34
N ASP A 457 -49.67 -16.23 -4.31
CA ASP A 457 -49.16 -15.30 -5.32
C ASP A 457 -48.71 -13.95 -4.73
N HIS A 458 -49.23 -13.59 -3.54
CA HIS A 458 -48.83 -12.38 -2.82
C HIS A 458 -47.51 -12.52 -2.04
N ALA A 459 -46.99 -13.75 -1.89
CA ALA A 459 -45.71 -13.97 -1.23
C ALA A 459 -44.52 -13.49 -2.11
N PRO A 460 -43.37 -13.15 -1.50
CA PRO A 460 -42.18 -12.76 -2.26
C PRO A 460 -41.74 -13.83 -3.27
N LEU A 461 -41.26 -13.38 -4.44
CA LEU A 461 -40.82 -14.27 -5.53
C LEU A 461 -39.79 -15.30 -5.07
N ILE A 462 -38.90 -14.94 -4.14
CA ILE A 462 -37.87 -15.84 -3.61
C ILE A 462 -38.47 -16.99 -2.77
N ALA A 463 -39.53 -16.73 -2.00
CA ALA A 463 -40.26 -17.74 -1.25
C ALA A 463 -41.05 -18.65 -2.20
N ARG A 464 -41.74 -18.06 -3.19
CA ARG A 464 -42.50 -18.80 -4.22
C ARG A 464 -41.61 -19.72 -5.05
N THR A 465 -40.43 -19.25 -5.45
CA THR A 465 -39.44 -20.05 -6.21
C THR A 465 -38.86 -21.18 -5.37
N SER A 466 -38.64 -20.94 -4.07
CA SER A 466 -38.14 -21.96 -3.15
C SER A 466 -39.21 -23.01 -2.85
N ALA A 467 -40.48 -22.62 -2.70
CA ALA A 467 -41.61 -23.54 -2.57
C ALA A 467 -41.73 -24.46 -3.80
N ALA A 468 -41.66 -23.89 -5.01
CA ALA A 468 -41.70 -24.68 -6.24
C ALA A 468 -40.58 -25.73 -6.32
N ARG A 469 -39.36 -25.38 -5.88
CA ARG A 469 -38.24 -26.33 -5.81
C ARG A 469 -38.43 -27.42 -4.76
N ILE A 470 -38.99 -27.09 -3.60
CA ILE A 470 -39.30 -28.07 -2.55
C ILE A 470 -40.36 -29.05 -3.02
N VAL A 471 -41.40 -28.58 -3.71
CA VAL A 471 -42.44 -29.46 -4.28
C VAL A 471 -41.85 -30.40 -5.34
N GLN A 472 -41.01 -29.89 -6.24
CA GLN A 472 -40.33 -30.72 -7.25
C GLN A 472 -39.50 -31.85 -6.64
N GLU A 473 -38.60 -31.49 -5.73
CA GLU A 473 -37.70 -32.44 -5.09
C GLU A 473 -38.47 -33.38 -4.16
N GLY A 474 -39.50 -32.88 -3.47
CA GLY A 474 -40.38 -33.65 -2.60
C GLY A 474 -41.15 -34.72 -3.34
N LEU A 475 -41.83 -34.37 -4.44
CA LEU A 475 -42.57 -35.35 -5.25
C LEU A 475 -41.63 -36.37 -5.92
N THR A 476 -40.44 -35.95 -6.35
CA THR A 476 -39.41 -36.85 -6.88
C THR A 476 -38.96 -37.85 -5.82
N ASN A 477 -38.77 -37.40 -4.57
CA ASN A 477 -38.44 -38.26 -3.46
C ASN A 477 -39.57 -39.25 -3.14
N VAL A 478 -40.83 -38.84 -3.20
CA VAL A 478 -41.98 -39.75 -3.03
C VAL A 478 -41.98 -40.83 -4.11
N LEU A 479 -41.85 -40.46 -5.38
CA LEU A 479 -41.80 -41.44 -6.49
C LEU A 479 -40.60 -42.40 -6.34
N LYS A 480 -39.45 -41.89 -5.93
CA LYS A 480 -38.23 -42.69 -5.73
C LYS A 480 -38.33 -43.67 -4.56
N HIS A 481 -38.95 -43.24 -3.45
CA HIS A 481 -38.89 -43.98 -2.18
C HIS A 481 -40.18 -44.75 -1.85
N ALA A 482 -41.33 -44.30 -2.33
CA ALA A 482 -42.63 -44.94 -2.14
C ALA A 482 -43.18 -45.58 -3.43
N GLY A 483 -42.65 -45.19 -4.60
CA GLY A 483 -42.94 -45.78 -5.90
C GLY A 483 -44.32 -45.48 -6.48
N PRO A 484 -44.60 -46.00 -7.70
CA PRO A 484 -45.87 -45.78 -8.39
C PRO A 484 -47.07 -46.31 -7.59
N GLY A 485 -48.22 -45.64 -7.74
CA GLY A 485 -49.46 -45.93 -7.03
C GLY A 485 -49.57 -45.28 -5.65
N THR A 486 -48.51 -44.63 -5.16
CA THR A 486 -48.53 -43.93 -3.87
C THR A 486 -49.39 -42.67 -3.94
N ARG A 487 -50.26 -42.50 -2.95
CA ARG A 487 -51.02 -41.27 -2.74
C ARG A 487 -50.19 -40.25 -1.99
N VAL A 488 -50.12 -39.03 -2.52
CA VAL A 488 -49.40 -37.90 -1.93
C VAL A 488 -50.29 -36.67 -1.94
N SER A 489 -50.39 -35.98 -0.81
CA SER A 489 -50.99 -34.65 -0.70
C SER A 489 -49.89 -33.59 -0.65
N VAL A 490 -50.04 -32.55 -1.47
CA VAL A 490 -49.14 -31.39 -1.51
C VAL A 490 -49.98 -30.17 -1.18
N THR A 491 -49.64 -29.50 -0.08
CA THR A 491 -50.31 -28.28 0.37
C THR A 491 -49.32 -27.12 0.37
N VAL A 492 -49.66 -26.02 -0.28
CA VAL A 492 -48.87 -24.78 -0.26
C VAL A 492 -49.79 -23.63 0.12
N THR A 493 -49.54 -23.04 1.29
CA THR A 493 -50.39 -22.01 1.89
C THR A 493 -49.59 -20.80 2.35
N PRO A 494 -50.20 -19.61 2.42
CA PRO A 494 -49.54 -18.44 3.00
C PRO A 494 -49.31 -18.62 4.51
N GLU A 495 -48.14 -18.24 4.98
CA GLU A 495 -47.78 -18.25 6.41
C GLU A 495 -47.08 -16.92 6.78
N GLY A 496 -47.82 -16.02 7.44
CA GLY A 496 -47.34 -14.66 7.70
C GLY A 496 -47.11 -13.87 6.41
N GLU A 497 -45.91 -13.29 6.22
CA GLU A 497 -45.48 -12.69 4.95
C GLU A 497 -44.88 -13.74 3.97
N GLY A 498 -44.75 -15.00 4.40
CA GLY A 498 -44.06 -16.09 3.71
C GLY A 498 -44.99 -17.22 3.24
N LEU A 499 -44.45 -18.43 3.08
CA LEU A 499 -45.17 -19.62 2.62
C LEU A 499 -44.89 -20.83 3.52
N SER A 500 -45.89 -21.67 3.72
CA SER A 500 -45.74 -23.03 4.23
C SER A 500 -45.92 -24.04 3.11
N VAL A 501 -45.10 -25.08 3.10
CA VAL A 501 -45.16 -26.20 2.14
C VAL A 501 -45.22 -27.50 2.93
N GLU A 502 -46.24 -28.30 2.67
CA GLU A 502 -46.43 -29.62 3.25
C GLU A 502 -46.58 -30.66 2.14
N ILE A 503 -45.83 -31.76 2.25
CA ILE A 503 -45.89 -32.90 1.33
C ILE A 503 -45.99 -34.14 2.19
N HIS A 504 -47.14 -34.80 2.12
CA HIS A 504 -47.43 -36.00 2.89
C HIS A 504 -47.77 -37.15 1.95
N ASN A 505 -47.06 -38.27 2.07
CA ASN A 505 -47.42 -39.49 1.36
C ASN A 505 -47.80 -40.58 2.35
N GLY A 506 -48.86 -41.31 2.02
CA GLY A 506 -49.30 -42.46 2.79
C GLY A 506 -48.34 -43.66 2.64
N ARG A 507 -48.68 -44.75 3.31
CA ARG A 507 -47.93 -46.01 3.25
C ARG A 507 -47.79 -46.50 1.79
N PRO A 508 -46.58 -46.88 1.34
CA PRO A 508 -46.39 -47.42 -0.01
C PRO A 508 -47.28 -48.64 -0.28
N PRO A 509 -47.94 -48.74 -1.44
CA PRO A 509 -48.82 -49.86 -1.78
C PRO A 509 -48.07 -51.19 -1.98
N THR A 510 -46.76 -51.13 -2.23
CA THR A 510 -45.89 -52.29 -2.45
C THR A 510 -44.57 -52.08 -1.69
N SER A 511 -43.97 -53.16 -1.15
CA SER A 511 -42.64 -53.04 -0.54
C SER A 511 -41.58 -52.90 -1.63
N ILE A 512 -40.94 -51.73 -1.70
CA ILE A 512 -39.90 -51.45 -2.69
C ILE A 512 -38.54 -51.65 -2.01
N GLU A 513 -37.64 -52.32 -2.71
CA GLU A 513 -36.25 -52.48 -2.27
C GLU A 513 -35.60 -51.10 -2.20
N ARG A 514 -35.03 -50.75 -1.03
CA ARG A 514 -34.49 -49.40 -0.80
C ARG A 514 -33.26 -49.19 -1.68
N LEU A 515 -33.42 -48.46 -2.77
CA LEU A 515 -32.31 -47.97 -3.59
C LEU A 515 -31.32 -47.18 -2.71
N PRO A 516 -29.99 -47.33 -2.91
CA PRO A 516 -29.00 -46.53 -2.22
C PRO A 516 -29.27 -45.04 -2.43
N SER A 517 -29.63 -44.31 -1.37
CA SER A 517 -29.86 -42.87 -1.44
C SER A 517 -28.58 -42.13 -1.07
N SER A 518 -28.19 -41.12 -1.84
CA SER A 518 -27.04 -40.27 -1.55
C SER A 518 -27.25 -39.36 -0.33
N GLY A 519 -28.46 -39.29 0.25
CA GLY A 519 -28.81 -38.42 1.39
C GLY A 519 -28.75 -36.91 1.07
N ARG A 520 -28.43 -36.53 -0.17
CA ARG A 520 -28.16 -35.14 -0.57
C ARG A 520 -29.41 -34.30 -0.81
N GLY A 521 -30.53 -34.89 -1.25
CA GLY A 521 -31.76 -34.15 -1.57
C GLY A 521 -32.34 -33.40 -0.35
N LEU A 522 -32.50 -34.10 0.78
CA LEU A 522 -32.95 -33.48 2.03
C LEU A 522 -31.94 -32.48 2.61
N ALA A 523 -30.63 -32.72 2.44
CA ALA A 523 -29.58 -31.80 2.89
C ALA A 523 -29.64 -30.47 2.10
N GLY A 524 -29.71 -30.55 0.77
CA GLY A 524 -29.81 -29.37 -0.09
C GLY A 524 -31.11 -28.58 0.10
N MET A 525 -32.23 -29.26 0.33
CA MET A 525 -33.49 -28.59 0.70
C MET A 525 -33.36 -27.86 2.04
N ARG A 526 -32.74 -28.47 3.07
CA ARG A 526 -32.52 -27.80 4.37
C ARG A 526 -31.60 -26.59 4.27
N GLU A 527 -30.52 -26.68 3.49
CA GLU A 527 -29.61 -25.56 3.28
C GLU A 527 -30.31 -24.38 2.61
N ARG A 528 -31.12 -24.66 1.57
CA ARG A 528 -31.90 -23.63 0.86
C ARG A 528 -32.94 -22.96 1.75
N VAL A 529 -33.67 -23.75 2.55
CA VAL A 529 -34.66 -23.22 3.50
C VAL A 529 -33.99 -22.38 4.60
N ARG A 530 -32.86 -22.85 5.13
CA ARG A 530 -32.05 -22.10 6.11
C ARG A 530 -31.47 -20.81 5.55
N ALA A 531 -31.07 -20.80 4.27
CA ALA A 531 -30.56 -19.60 3.62
C ALA A 531 -31.60 -18.47 3.62
N LEU A 532 -32.90 -18.81 3.62
CA LEU A 532 -34.01 -17.87 3.76
C LEU A 532 -34.38 -17.56 5.21
N GLY A 533 -33.76 -18.19 6.20
CA GLY A 533 -34.14 -18.08 7.61
C GLY A 533 -35.35 -18.95 7.98
N GLY A 534 -35.75 -19.88 7.10
CA GLY A 534 -36.85 -20.81 7.33
C GLY A 534 -36.45 -22.10 8.03
N THR A 535 -37.42 -22.99 8.24
CA THR A 535 -37.24 -24.31 8.85
C THR A 535 -37.81 -25.43 8.00
N LEU A 536 -37.13 -26.58 7.94
CA LEU A 536 -37.62 -27.77 7.25
C LEU A 536 -37.50 -29.01 8.14
N SER A 537 -38.60 -29.73 8.31
CA SER A 537 -38.69 -31.03 8.96
C SER A 537 -39.13 -32.10 7.96
N ALA A 538 -38.51 -33.28 8.04
CA ALA A 538 -38.89 -34.43 7.22
C ALA A 538 -38.74 -35.71 8.05
N GLY A 539 -39.77 -36.54 8.11
CA GLY A 539 -39.77 -37.75 8.93
C GLY A 539 -40.99 -38.65 8.69
N PRO A 540 -40.99 -39.87 9.27
CA PRO A 540 -42.14 -40.74 9.22
C PRO A 540 -43.31 -40.15 10.02
N ASP A 541 -44.54 -40.35 9.53
CA ASP A 541 -45.77 -39.82 10.15
C ASP A 541 -46.30 -40.67 11.33
N GLY A 542 -45.71 -41.84 11.55
CA GLY A 542 -46.15 -42.80 12.57
C GLY A 542 -47.17 -43.85 12.08
N GLU A 543 -47.79 -43.64 10.91
CA GLU A 543 -48.75 -44.56 10.28
C GLU A 543 -48.14 -45.30 9.07
N GLY A 544 -46.84 -45.11 8.85
CA GLY A 544 -46.06 -45.76 7.79
C GLY A 544 -45.96 -44.93 6.51
N GLY A 545 -46.42 -43.68 6.54
CA GLY A 545 -46.18 -42.66 5.54
C GLY A 545 -44.99 -41.76 5.92
N TRP A 546 -44.83 -40.67 5.16
CA TRP A 546 -43.76 -39.70 5.34
C TRP A 546 -44.27 -38.29 5.15
N LEU A 547 -43.84 -37.39 6.04
CA LEU A 547 -44.21 -35.99 6.05
C LEU A 547 -42.96 -35.13 5.84
N LEU A 548 -43.03 -34.22 4.88
CA LEU A 548 -42.08 -33.13 4.69
C LEU A 548 -42.83 -31.81 4.88
N ALA A 549 -42.39 -31.01 5.83
CA ALA A 549 -42.96 -29.68 6.11
C ALA A 549 -41.86 -28.63 6.10
N ALA A 550 -42.10 -27.50 5.43
CA ALA A 550 -41.17 -26.39 5.32
C ALA A 550 -41.87 -25.05 5.51
N SER A 551 -41.28 -24.18 6.33
CA SER A 551 -41.69 -22.78 6.52
C SER A 551 -40.68 -21.86 5.83
N LEU A 552 -41.16 -20.97 4.98
CA LEU A 552 -40.39 -20.09 4.10
C LEU A 552 -40.74 -18.62 4.38
N PRO A 553 -39.96 -17.91 5.21
CA PRO A 553 -40.26 -16.52 5.55
C PRO A 553 -39.96 -15.56 4.38
N ALA A 554 -40.53 -14.36 4.47
CA ALA A 554 -40.50 -13.34 3.42
C ALA A 554 -39.16 -12.63 3.22
N ARG A 555 -38.30 -12.62 4.25
CA ARG A 555 -37.05 -11.85 4.26
C ARG A 555 -35.90 -12.69 4.81
N LEU A 556 -34.75 -12.57 4.16
CA LEU A 556 -33.48 -12.99 4.73
C LEU A 556 -33.33 -12.35 6.11
N PRO A 557 -32.91 -13.09 7.16
CA PRO A 557 -32.59 -12.48 8.43
C PRO A 557 -31.52 -11.42 8.17
N SER A 558 -31.87 -10.16 8.37
CA SER A 558 -30.93 -9.04 8.34
C SER A 558 -29.85 -9.37 9.37
N GLY A 559 -28.63 -9.66 8.89
CA GLY A 559 -27.49 -9.95 9.73
C GLY A 559 -27.36 -8.88 10.79
N SER A 560 -27.62 -9.26 12.04
CA SER A 560 -27.26 -8.48 13.21
C SER A 560 -25.74 -8.37 13.24
N ALA A 561 -25.21 -7.27 12.71
CA ALA A 561 -23.91 -6.78 13.11
C ALA A 561 -24.00 -6.39 14.59
N ALA A 562 -23.43 -7.23 15.45
CA ALA A 562 -23.09 -6.92 16.83
C ALA A 562 -21.60 -7.16 17.01
#